data_AF-A0A392TCT2-F1
#
_entry.id   AF-A0A392TCT2-F1
#
_cell.length_a   1.000
_cell.length_b   1.000
_cell.length_c   1.000
_cell.angle_alpha   90.00
_cell.angle_beta   90.00
_cell.angle_gamma   90.00
#
_symmetry.space_group_name_H-M   'P 1'
#
loop_
_entity.id
_entity.type
_entity.pdbx_description
1 polymer ?
#
loop_
_entity_poly.entity_id
_entity_poly.type
_entity_poly.pdbx_seq_one_letter_code
_entity_poly.pdbx_strand_id
1 'polypeptide(L)' 'MAKPKSYLIHYHYCYLLCLLIFTCACSARQLPRQHSEFNECQLDSIDALEPDNRIQSEAGLTEIWDANHHPELRCAGV' A
#
# COMPACT_ATOMS: atom_id res chain seq x y z
N MET A 1 27.12 47.41 -20.99
CA MET A 1 27.14 45.96 -20.71
C MET A 1 26.21 45.68 -19.53
N ALA A 2 25.05 45.07 -19.76
CA ALA A 2 24.08 44.78 -18.70
C ALA A 2 23.35 43.47 -19.00
N LYS A 3 23.90 42.34 -18.54
CA LYS A 3 23.17 41.07 -18.45
C LYS A 3 23.27 40.41 -17.06
N PRO A 4 22.97 41.09 -15.93
CA PRO A 4 22.88 40.39 -14.65
C PRO A 4 21.53 39.68 -14.44
N LYS A 5 20.44 40.20 -15.03
CA LYS A 5 19.07 39.75 -14.73
C LYS A 5 18.68 38.45 -15.44
N SER A 6 19.16 38.22 -16.67
CA SER A 6 18.84 37.00 -17.44
C SER A 6 19.43 35.73 -16.85
N TYR A 7 20.62 35.79 -16.26
CA TYR A 7 21.23 34.60 -15.64
C TYR A 7 20.49 34.15 -14.38
N LEU A 8 19.99 35.12 -13.61
CA LEU A 8 19.21 34.87 -12.40
C LEU A 8 17.86 34.20 -12.75
N ILE A 9 17.22 34.65 -13.82
CA ILE A 9 15.99 34.05 -14.35
C ILE A 9 16.27 32.62 -14.86
N HIS A 10 17.39 32.42 -15.57
CA HIS A 10 17.77 31.10 -16.09
C HIS A 10 18.08 30.11 -14.96
N TYR A 11 18.75 30.56 -13.89
CA TYR A 11 19.03 29.75 -12.71
C TYR A 11 17.74 29.36 -11.98
N HIS A 12 16.81 30.31 -11.81
CA HIS A 12 15.52 30.04 -11.17
C HIS A 12 14.67 29.07 -11.98
N TYR A 13 14.66 29.20 -13.31
CA TYR A 13 13.96 28.27 -14.20
C TYR A 13 14.56 26.86 -14.12
N CYS A 14 15.89 26.74 -14.12
CA CYS A 14 16.59 25.47 -13.98
C CYS A 14 16.29 24.79 -12.63
N TYR A 15 16.29 25.57 -11.54
CA TYR A 15 15.96 25.07 -10.20
C TYR A 15 14.53 24.53 -10.11
N LEU A 16 13.55 25.27 -10.64
CA LEU A 16 12.15 24.84 -10.69
C LEU A 16 11.98 23.57 -11.54
N LEU A 17 12.68 23.49 -12.68
CA LEU A 17 12.64 22.30 -13.54
C LEU A 17 13.21 21.07 -12.83
N CYS A 18 14.34 21.23 -12.13
CA CYS A 18 14.96 20.16 -11.35
C CYS A 18 14.06 19.68 -10.21
N LEU A 19 13.41 20.59 -9.48
CA LEU A 19 12.45 20.24 -8.43
C LEU A 19 11.25 19.46 -8.99
N LEU A 20 10.70 19.89 -10.13
CA LEU A 20 9.55 19.25 -10.76
C LEU A 20 9.86 17.83 -11.25
N ILE A 21 11.07 17.62 -11.81
CA ILE A 21 11.53 16.29 -12.22
C ILE A 21 11.75 15.39 -11.00
N PHE A 22 12.33 15.93 -9.92
CA PHE A 22 12.57 15.19 -8.68
C PHE A 22 11.26 14.72 -8.01
N THR A 23 10.25 15.61 -7.93
CA THR A 23 8.94 15.23 -7.36
C THR A 23 8.21 14.19 -8.23
N CYS A 24 8.31 14.29 -9.56
CA CYS A 24 7.69 13.32 -10.46
C CYS A 24 8.29 11.91 -10.33
N ALA A 25 9.61 11.80 -10.15
CA ALA A 25 10.30 10.52 -10.00
C ALA A 25 10.00 9.81 -8.66
N CYS A 26 9.64 10.56 -7.61
CA CYS A 26 9.22 9.99 -6.33
C CYS A 26 7.76 9.50 -6.35
N SER A 27 6.86 10.21 -7.04
CA SER A 27 5.44 9.83 -7.15
C SER A 27 5.20 8.57 -7.99
N ALA A 28 6.06 8.30 -8.98
CA ALA A 28 5.94 7.11 -9.83
C ALA A 28 6.34 5.79 -9.12
N ARG A 29 6.92 5.87 -7.92
CA ARG A 29 7.22 4.67 -7.10
C ARG A 29 6.05 4.21 -6.23
N GLN A 30 4.96 4.97 -6.19
CA GLN A 30 3.66 4.43 -5.80
C GLN A 30 3.08 3.73 -7.04
N LEU A 31 3.78 2.69 -7.51
CA LEU A 31 3.14 1.68 -8.34
C LEU A 31 1.87 1.28 -7.56
N PRO A 32 0.67 1.27 -8.17
CA PRO A 32 -0.50 0.77 -7.48
C PRO A 32 -0.10 -0.58 -6.93
N ARG A 33 -0.10 -0.73 -5.60
CA ARG A 33 -0.11 -2.07 -5.04
C ARG A 33 -1.22 -2.78 -5.80
N GLN A 34 -0.80 -3.85 -6.46
CA GLN A 34 -1.55 -4.65 -7.40
C GLN A 34 -3.04 -4.51 -7.11
N HIS A 35 -3.84 -4.07 -8.08
CA HIS A 35 -5.27 -3.73 -7.90
C HIS A 35 -6.09 -4.82 -7.15
N SER A 36 -5.57 -6.05 -7.09
CA SER A 36 -6.02 -7.14 -6.24
C SER A 36 -5.91 -6.88 -4.73
N GLU A 37 -4.79 -6.38 -4.20
CA GLU A 37 -4.58 -6.22 -2.75
C GLU A 37 -5.50 -5.16 -2.12
N PHE A 38 -5.82 -4.08 -2.86
CA PHE A 38 -6.79 -3.08 -2.37
C PHE A 38 -8.23 -3.61 -2.40
N ASN A 39 -8.58 -4.45 -3.37
CA ASN A 39 -9.91 -5.05 -3.46
C ASN A 39 -10.13 -6.14 -2.39
N GLU A 40 -9.08 -6.86 -1.99
CA GLU A 40 -9.19 -7.91 -0.96
C GLU A 40 -9.68 -7.39 0.40
N CYS A 41 -9.42 -6.11 0.70
CA CYS A 41 -9.89 -5.45 1.91
C CYS A 41 -11.18 -4.63 1.74
N GLN A 42 -11.78 -4.64 0.54
CA GLN A 42 -13.06 -3.98 0.32
C GLN A 42 -14.19 -4.94 0.69
N LEU A 43 -14.47 -5.01 1.99
CA LEU A 43 -15.48 -5.91 2.58
C LEU A 43 -16.80 -5.17 2.78
N ASP A 44 -17.91 -5.78 2.35
CA ASP A 44 -19.26 -5.24 2.56
C ASP A 44 -19.71 -5.37 4.03
N SER A 45 -19.22 -6.40 4.73
CA SER A 45 -19.44 -6.67 6.16
C SER A 45 -18.23 -7.34 6.79
N ILE A 46 -18.18 -7.32 8.12
CA ILE A 46 -17.21 -8.06 8.93
C ILE A 46 -18.01 -8.82 9.98
N ASP A 47 -17.82 -10.13 10.03
CA ASP A 47 -18.53 -11.01 10.95
C ASP A 47 -17.62 -11.56 12.06
N ALA A 48 -18.22 -11.92 13.20
CA ALA A 48 -17.52 -12.66 14.23
C ALA A 48 -17.42 -14.14 13.81
N LEU A 49 -16.20 -14.66 13.68
CA LEU A 49 -15.94 -15.98 13.12
C LEU A 49 -15.72 -17.05 14.21
N GLU A 50 -16.41 -18.17 14.09
CA GLU A 50 -16.07 -19.41 14.80
C GLU A 50 -14.97 -20.18 14.05
N PRO A 51 -14.20 -21.04 14.74
CA PRO A 51 -13.14 -21.81 14.08
C PRO A 51 -13.70 -22.87 13.14
N ASP A 52 -13.13 -22.95 11.94
CA ASP A 52 -13.52 -23.89 10.88
C ASP A 52 -13.13 -25.33 11.21
N ASN A 53 -12.04 -25.50 11.94
CA ASN A 53 -11.47 -26.80 12.24
C ASN A 53 -11.06 -26.94 13.69
N ARG A 54 -11.16 -28.18 14.19
CA ARG A 54 -10.86 -28.57 15.56
C ARG A 54 -10.02 -29.84 15.54
N ILE A 55 -8.82 -29.78 16.11
CA ILE A 55 -7.88 -30.91 16.15
C ILE A 55 -7.66 -31.30 17.61
N GLN A 56 -8.17 -32.49 17.98
CA GLN A 56 -7.95 -33.06 19.29
C GLN A 56 -6.54 -33.66 19.38
N SER A 57 -5.82 -33.34 20.45
CA SER A 57 -4.53 -33.92 20.81
C SER A 57 -4.59 -34.54 22.21
N GLU A 58 -3.56 -35.29 22.60
CA GLU A 58 -3.52 -35.99 23.90
C GLU A 58 -3.74 -35.07 25.10
N ALA A 59 -3.26 -33.83 25.01
CA ALA A 59 -3.25 -32.85 26.11
C ALA A 59 -4.01 -31.56 25.77
N GLY A 60 -4.90 -31.59 24.77
CA GLY A 60 -5.68 -30.39 24.45
C GLY A 60 -6.40 -30.42 23.12
N LEU A 61 -6.97 -29.26 22.80
CA LEU A 61 -7.72 -28.99 21.57
C LEU A 61 -7.10 -27.77 20.89
N THR A 62 -6.79 -27.91 19.60
CA THR A 62 -6.39 -26.80 18.75
C THR A 62 -7.56 -26.42 17.84
N GLU A 63 -7.91 -25.14 17.84
CA GLU A 63 -8.91 -24.57 16.95
C GLU A 63 -8.23 -23.73 15.87
N ILE A 64 -8.70 -23.82 14.64
CA ILE A 64 -8.08 -23.18 13.48
C ILE A 64 -9.15 -22.43 12.69
N TRP A 65 -8.82 -21.20 12.31
CA TRP A 65 -9.55 -20.37 11.35
C TRP A 65 -8.80 -20.38 10.02
N ASP A 66 -9.49 -20.64 8.92
CA ASP A 66 -8.91 -20.70 7.58
C ASP A 66 -9.10 -19.36 6.85
N ALA A 67 -7.99 -18.64 6.67
CA ALA A 67 -8.02 -17.39 5.93
C ALA A 67 -8.52 -17.53 4.49
N ASN A 68 -8.43 -18.71 3.86
CA ASN A 68 -8.96 -18.90 2.50
C ASN A 68 -10.49 -18.84 2.45
N HIS A 69 -11.17 -19.16 3.55
CA HIS A 69 -12.63 -19.07 3.61
C HIS A 69 -13.12 -17.71 4.10
N HIS A 70 -12.31 -17.00 4.89
CA HIS A 70 -12.71 -15.75 5.54
C HIS A 70 -11.96 -14.54 4.95
N PRO A 71 -12.62 -13.69 4.14
CA PRO A 71 -11.97 -12.54 3.51
C PRO A 71 -11.43 -11.52 4.53
N GLU A 72 -12.02 -11.43 5.72
CA GLU A 72 -11.56 -10.61 6.84
C GLU A 72 -10.14 -10.99 7.28
N LEU A 73 -9.85 -12.30 7.34
CA LEU A 73 -8.55 -12.81 7.78
C LEU A 73 -7.48 -12.59 6.70
N ARG A 74 -7.82 -12.76 5.41
CA ARG A 74 -6.90 -12.42 4.32
C ARG A 74 -6.56 -10.94 4.31
N CYS A 75 -7.57 -10.09 4.47
CA CYS A 75 -7.36 -8.65 4.56
C CYS A 75 -6.46 -8.27 5.76
N ALA A 76 -6.62 -8.94 6.90
CA ALA A 76 -5.77 -8.74 8.07
C ALA A 76 -4.32 -9.25 7.87
N GLY A 77 -4.07 -10.07 6.85
CA GLY A 77 -2.76 -10.64 6.54
C GLY A 77 -2.28 -11.65 7.60
N VAL A 78 -3.23 -12.43 8.15
CA VAL A 78 -2.99 -13.46 9.18
C VAL A 78 -3.22 -14.88 8.66
#